data_AF-A0A7C7MIV2-F1
#
_entry.id   AF-A0A7C7MIV2-F1
#
_cell.length_a   1.000
_cell.length_b   1.000
_cell.length_c   1.000
_cell.angle_alpha   90.00
_cell.angle_beta   90.00
_cell.angle_gamma   90.00
#
_symmetry.space_group_name_H-M   'P 1'
#
loop_
_entity.id
_entity.type
_entity.pdbx_description
1 polymer ?
#
loop_
_entity_poly.entity_id
_entity_poly.type
_entity_poly.pdbx_seq_one_letter_code
_entity_poly.pdbx_strand_id
1 'polypeptide(L)'
;MLRLRAILGGTLLGIWLFNSIPANAEFSVVGGLIAAILYDVPHNSQQRRQLSKIASEQAIKINYGEKQLLAFVNQCDQLQVMVHSRDEQLRTALIELERRDSVGAPEARKLIGSQRKALKVQKKSMEEAQQLIRAQQKMLNKLESQTNAGHDRWEETLATLERMLSNQANHNNSTEQQLLDQVAIGNRELQRTLTDLLQQLAMEPRTSNINVQDSVVVKSGPEINHQQSANQTPIPTIQAIPIGQPQRTTEVEWMKSLPKDLT
;
A
#
# COMPACT_ATOMS: atom_id res chain seq x y z
N MET A 1 -72.46 -33.53 41.92
CA MET A 1 -73.79 -34.19 42.03
C MET A 1 -73.74 -35.69 42.34
N LEU A 2 -72.61 -36.40 42.18
CA LEU A 2 -72.55 -37.86 42.43
C LEU A 2 -72.48 -38.27 43.91
N ARG A 3 -71.83 -37.50 44.79
CA ARG A 3 -71.84 -37.79 46.24
C ARG A 3 -73.25 -37.82 46.83
N LEU A 4 -74.11 -36.94 46.32
CA LEU A 4 -75.53 -36.87 46.71
C LEU A 4 -76.29 -38.12 46.23
N ARG A 5 -75.94 -38.68 45.06
CA ARG A 5 -76.47 -39.96 44.56
C ARG A 5 -75.96 -41.16 45.36
N ALA A 6 -74.71 -41.14 45.81
CA ALA A 6 -74.15 -42.19 46.66
C ALA A 6 -74.82 -42.23 48.04
N ILE A 7 -75.04 -41.05 48.64
CA ILE A 7 -75.75 -40.90 49.91
C ILE A 7 -77.22 -41.30 49.73
N LEU A 8 -77.90 -40.82 48.68
CA LEU A 8 -79.27 -41.24 48.38
C LEU A 8 -79.37 -42.76 48.17
N GLY A 9 -78.49 -43.36 47.38
CA GLY A 9 -78.46 -44.80 47.15
C GLY A 9 -78.24 -45.60 48.44
N GLY A 10 -77.27 -45.20 49.27
CA GLY A 10 -77.00 -45.86 50.56
C GLY A 10 -78.14 -45.73 51.56
N THR A 11 -78.78 -44.55 51.65
CA THR A 11 -79.96 -44.35 52.51
C THR A 11 -81.17 -45.15 52.03
N LEU A 12 -81.40 -45.24 50.72
CA LEU A 12 -82.50 -46.00 50.13
C LEU A 12 -82.32 -47.51 50.36
N LEU A 13 -81.08 -48.01 50.26
CA LEU A 13 -80.73 -49.40 50.55
C LEU A 13 -80.85 -49.71 52.06
N GLY A 14 -80.45 -48.77 52.93
CA GLY A 14 -80.66 -48.88 54.38
C GLY A 14 -82.15 -48.99 54.74
N ILE A 15 -82.99 -48.11 54.19
CA ILE A 15 -84.45 -48.14 54.37
C ILE A 15 -85.04 -49.46 53.86
N TRP A 16 -84.57 -49.95 52.70
CA TRP A 16 -85.03 -51.22 52.14
C TRP A 16 -84.67 -52.44 53.02
N LEU A 17 -83.46 -52.49 53.56
CA LEU A 17 -83.01 -53.54 54.47
C LEU A 17 -83.74 -53.50 55.82
N PHE A 18 -84.06 -52.30 56.33
CA PHE A 18 -84.84 -52.14 57.56
C PHE A 18 -86.26 -52.70 57.44
N ASN A 19 -86.87 -52.59 56.26
CA ASN A 19 -88.22 -53.08 56.03
C ASN A 19 -88.28 -54.59 55.74
N SER A 20 -87.23 -55.15 55.12
CA SER A 20 -87.24 -56.54 54.64
C SER A 20 -86.76 -57.56 55.69
N ILE A 21 -86.01 -57.12 56.71
CA ILE A 21 -85.43 -58.00 57.73
C ILE A 21 -85.83 -57.46 59.12
N PRO A 22 -86.59 -58.19 59.95
CA PRO A 22 -86.90 -57.80 61.33
C PRO A 22 -85.69 -58.08 62.24
N ALA A 23 -84.56 -57.42 61.95
CA ALA A 23 -83.35 -57.43 62.76
C ALA A 23 -82.97 -56.00 63.15
N ASN A 24 -82.24 -55.87 64.26
CA ASN A 24 -81.89 -54.63 64.93
C ASN A 24 -81.48 -53.50 63.97
N ALA A 25 -82.05 -52.31 64.18
CA ALA A 25 -81.88 -51.11 63.33
C ALA A 25 -80.41 -50.76 63.02
N GLU A 26 -79.50 -51.16 63.90
CA GLU A 26 -78.05 -50.94 63.79
C GLU A 26 -77.45 -51.57 62.53
N PHE A 27 -77.89 -52.77 62.11
CA PHE A 27 -77.34 -53.44 60.93
C PHE A 27 -77.75 -52.77 59.62
N SER A 28 -78.95 -52.19 59.56
CA SER A 28 -79.44 -51.45 58.39
C SER A 28 -78.64 -50.16 58.17
N VAL A 29 -78.39 -49.41 59.25
CA VAL A 29 -77.60 -48.17 59.18
C VAL A 29 -76.17 -48.46 58.74
N VAL A 30 -75.54 -49.50 59.32
CA VAL A 30 -74.20 -49.93 58.95
C VAL A 30 -74.15 -50.40 57.49
N GLY A 31 -75.14 -51.18 57.04
CA GLY A 31 -75.23 -51.62 55.65
C GLY A 31 -75.37 -50.47 54.65
N GLY A 32 -76.21 -49.47 54.95
CA GLY A 32 -76.36 -48.27 54.13
C GLY A 32 -75.09 -47.41 54.06
N LEU A 33 -74.36 -47.31 55.18
CA LEU A 33 -73.11 -46.55 55.26
C LEU A 33 -71.97 -47.25 54.49
N ILE A 34 -71.87 -48.58 54.60
CA ILE A 34 -70.91 -49.39 53.82
C ILE A 34 -71.21 -49.28 52.33
N ALA A 35 -72.48 -49.37 51.92
CA ALA A 35 -72.86 -49.24 50.51
C ALA A 35 -72.52 -47.84 49.93
N ALA A 36 -72.75 -46.79 50.72
CA ALA A 36 -72.39 -45.42 50.32
C ALA A 36 -70.87 -45.25 50.14
N ILE A 37 -70.07 -45.81 51.05
CA ILE A 37 -68.60 -45.78 50.95
C ILE A 37 -68.14 -46.59 49.74
N LEU A 38 -68.66 -47.81 49.54
CA LEU A 38 -68.22 -48.70 48.48
C LEU A 38 -68.53 -48.14 47.07
N TYR A 39 -69.59 -47.34 46.94
CA TYR A 39 -69.92 -46.64 45.70
C TYR A 39 -69.02 -45.42 45.45
N ASP A 40 -68.64 -44.66 46.48
CA ASP A 40 -67.83 -43.43 46.32
C ASP A 40 -66.33 -43.72 46.14
N VAL A 41 -65.80 -44.80 46.72
CA VAL A 41 -64.38 -45.19 46.66
C VAL A 41 -63.84 -45.38 45.23
N PRO A 42 -64.43 -46.22 44.35
CA PRO A 42 -63.87 -46.46 43.03
C PRO A 42 -63.91 -45.21 42.15
N HIS A 43 -64.95 -44.38 42.26
CA HIS A 43 -65.11 -43.20 41.41
C HIS A 43 -64.20 -42.03 41.82
N ASN A 44 -64.07 -41.77 43.13
CA ASN A 44 -63.15 -40.74 43.63
C ASN A 44 -61.68 -41.09 43.32
N SER A 45 -61.33 -42.39 43.35
CA SER A 45 -59.99 -42.85 42.96
C SER A 45 -59.69 -42.57 41.47
N GLN A 46 -60.67 -42.73 40.58
CA GLN A 46 -60.53 -42.45 39.15
C GLN A 46 -60.36 -40.95 38.89
N GLN A 47 -61.14 -40.10 39.55
CA GLN A 47 -61.01 -38.64 39.43
C GLN A 47 -59.63 -38.17 39.94
N ARG A 48 -59.15 -38.71 41.06
CA ARG A 48 -57.80 -38.42 41.57
C ARG A 48 -56.70 -38.83 40.60
N ARG A 49 -56.83 -40.00 39.95
CA ARG A 49 -55.87 -40.47 38.94
C ARG A 49 -55.87 -39.61 37.67
N GLN A 50 -57.04 -39.10 37.26
CA GLN A 50 -57.13 -38.18 36.12
C GLN A 50 -56.51 -36.82 36.45
N LEU A 51 -56.85 -36.26 37.61
CA LEU A 51 -56.28 -34.99 38.08
C LEU A 51 -54.77 -35.09 38.30
N SER A 52 -54.27 -36.21 38.85
CA SER A 52 -52.83 -36.42 39.00
C SER A 52 -52.11 -36.51 37.66
N LYS A 53 -52.74 -37.12 36.64
CA LYS A 53 -52.19 -37.16 35.28
C LYS A 53 -52.12 -35.76 34.67
N ILE A 54 -53.21 -35.00 34.73
CA ILE A 54 -53.26 -33.62 34.21
C ILE A 54 -52.24 -32.73 34.93
N ALA A 55 -52.14 -32.84 36.26
CA ALA A 55 -51.17 -32.10 37.05
C ALA A 55 -49.73 -32.49 36.69
N SER A 56 -49.44 -33.78 36.48
CA SER A 56 -48.11 -34.23 36.06
C SER A 56 -47.76 -33.76 34.63
N GLU A 57 -48.73 -33.74 33.72
CA GLU A 57 -48.54 -33.25 32.35
C GLU A 57 -48.27 -31.75 32.34
N GLN A 58 -49.01 -30.99 33.15
CA GLN A 58 -48.76 -29.56 33.36
C GLN A 58 -47.41 -29.30 34.00
N ALA A 59 -47.02 -30.08 35.02
CA ALA A 59 -45.71 -29.95 35.66
C ALA A 59 -44.56 -30.21 34.67
N ILE A 60 -44.69 -31.19 33.78
CA ILE A 60 -43.71 -31.47 32.73
C ILE A 60 -43.64 -30.31 31.73
N LYS A 61 -44.78 -29.78 31.28
CA LYS A 61 -44.85 -28.61 30.37
C LYS A 61 -44.22 -27.36 30.99
N ILE A 62 -44.48 -27.11 32.28
CA ILE A 62 -43.89 -25.99 33.02
C ILE A 62 -42.38 -26.18 33.14
N ASN A 63 -41.90 -27.36 33.51
CA ASN A 63 -40.46 -27.63 33.64
C ASN A 63 -39.72 -27.49 32.31
N TYR A 64 -40.32 -27.97 31.21
CA TYR A 64 -39.76 -27.78 29.87
C TYR A 64 -39.75 -26.30 29.47
N GLY A 65 -40.84 -25.57 29.73
CA GLY A 65 -40.93 -24.14 29.48
C GLY A 65 -39.89 -23.33 30.27
N GLU A 66 -39.66 -23.68 31.54
CA GLU A 66 -38.64 -23.06 32.38
C GLU A 66 -37.23 -23.27 31.81
N LYS A 67 -36.91 -24.50 31.38
CA LYS A 67 -35.62 -24.79 30.72
C LYS A 67 -35.44 -24.01 29.43
N GLN A 68 -36.50 -23.85 28.65
CA GLN A 68 -36.46 -23.08 27.41
C GLN A 68 -36.28 -21.58 27.70
N LEU A 69 -36.93 -21.04 28.74
CA LEU A 69 -36.74 -19.66 29.17
C LEU A 69 -35.31 -19.43 29.68
N LEU A 70 -34.76 -20.35 30.47
CA LEU A 70 -33.37 -20.25 30.92
C LEU A 70 -32.37 -20.28 29.75
N ALA A 71 -32.60 -21.14 28.76
CA ALA A 71 -31.78 -21.18 27.56
C ALA A 71 -31.87 -19.86 26.77
N PHE A 72 -33.08 -19.29 26.65
CA PHE A 72 -33.28 -18.00 25.97
C PHE A 72 -32.64 -16.84 26.74
N VAL A 73 -32.78 -16.79 28.07
CA VAL A 73 -32.11 -15.78 28.91
C VAL A 73 -30.60 -15.84 28.75
N ASN A 74 -30.02 -17.04 28.74
CA ASN A 74 -28.59 -17.21 28.49
C ASN A 74 -28.18 -16.74 27.09
N GLN A 75 -29.00 -16.99 26.06
CA GLN A 75 -28.76 -16.47 24.71
C GLN A 75 -28.84 -14.94 24.67
N CYS A 76 -29.79 -14.32 25.36
CA CYS A 76 -29.88 -12.87 25.46
C CYS A 76 -28.67 -12.26 26.16
N ASP A 77 -28.20 -12.86 27.25
CA ASP A 77 -26.98 -12.42 27.96
C ASP A 77 -25.74 -12.51 27.05
N GLN A 78 -25.61 -13.64 26.34
CA GLN A 78 -24.54 -13.80 25.35
C GLN A 78 -24.61 -12.74 24.23
N LEU A 79 -25.81 -12.44 23.74
CA LEU A 79 -26.01 -11.43 22.68
C LEU A 79 -25.71 -10.02 23.21
N GLN A 80 -26.07 -9.73 24.45
CA GLN A 80 -25.75 -8.47 25.12
C GLN A 80 -24.24 -8.27 25.26
N VAL A 81 -23.51 -9.30 25.71
CA VAL A 81 -22.04 -9.27 25.78
C VAL A 81 -21.44 -9.08 24.38
N MET A 82 -21.97 -9.78 23.37
CA MET A 82 -21.51 -9.63 21.99
C MET A 82 -21.71 -8.20 21.50
N VAL A 83 -22.90 -7.62 21.68
CA VAL A 83 -23.20 -6.23 21.27
C VAL A 83 -22.26 -5.26 21.97
N HIS A 84 -22.02 -5.44 23.27
CA HIS A 84 -21.12 -4.56 24.02
C HIS A 84 -19.67 -4.66 23.53
N SER A 85 -19.19 -5.88 23.27
CA SER A 85 -17.85 -6.09 22.71
C SER A 85 -17.70 -5.48 21.30
N ARG A 86 -18.77 -5.51 20.49
CA ARG A 86 -18.77 -4.93 19.14
C ARG A 86 -18.80 -3.42 19.18
N ASP A 87 -19.57 -2.82 20.09
CA ASP A 87 -19.56 -1.37 20.29
C ASP A 87 -18.16 -0.87 20.64
N GLU A 88 -17.46 -1.57 21.54
CA GLU A 88 -16.09 -1.21 21.92
C GLU A 88 -15.08 -1.36 20.76
N GLN A 89 -15.20 -2.44 19.99
CA GLN A 89 -14.39 -2.65 18.78
C GLN A 89 -14.64 -1.55 17.74
N LEU A 90 -15.90 -1.17 17.51
CA LEU A 90 -16.26 -0.12 16.56
C LEU A 90 -15.77 1.25 17.02
N ARG A 91 -15.86 1.57 18.31
CA ARG A 91 -15.32 2.82 18.86
C ARG A 91 -13.80 2.90 18.68
N THR A 92 -13.09 1.81 18.97
CA THR A 92 -11.65 1.74 18.76
C THR A 92 -11.30 1.91 17.28
N ALA A 93 -12.03 1.24 16.40
CA ALA A 93 -11.83 1.37 14.95
C ALA A 93 -12.11 2.80 14.45
N LEU A 94 -13.15 3.46 14.97
CA LEU A 94 -13.45 4.85 14.65
C LEU A 94 -12.34 5.80 15.09
N ILE A 95 -11.83 5.65 16.32
CA ILE A 95 -10.71 6.47 16.81
C ILE A 95 -9.46 6.28 15.96
N GLU A 96 -9.15 5.03 15.58
CA GLU A 96 -8.01 4.75 14.72
C GLU A 96 -8.21 5.28 13.29
N LEU A 97 -9.45 5.25 12.77
CA LEU A 97 -9.77 5.84 11.48
C LEU A 97 -9.67 7.37 11.51
N GLU A 98 -10.21 8.01 12.55
CA GLU A 98 -10.09 9.45 12.76
C GLU A 98 -8.63 9.87 12.92
N ARG A 99 -7.82 9.07 13.64
CA ARG A 99 -6.37 9.27 13.72
C ARG A 99 -5.72 9.15 12.35
N ARG A 100 -6.04 8.13 11.55
CA ARG A 100 -5.51 7.95 10.19
C ARG A 100 -5.94 9.07 9.25
N ASP A 101 -7.17 9.53 9.33
CA ASP A 101 -7.66 10.67 8.54
C ASP A 101 -6.95 11.97 8.97
N SER A 102 -6.74 12.15 10.28
CA SER A 102 -6.00 13.27 10.84
C SER A 102 -4.51 13.28 10.44
N VAL A 103 -3.92 12.12 10.11
CA VAL A 103 -2.51 12.01 9.70
C VAL A 103 -2.37 11.98 8.17
N GLY A 104 -3.23 11.25 7.47
CA GLY A 104 -3.18 11.05 6.02
C GLY A 104 -3.55 12.29 5.21
N ALA A 105 -4.60 13.02 5.61
CA ALA A 105 -4.99 14.24 4.93
C ALA A 105 -3.94 15.37 4.97
N PRO A 106 -3.27 15.68 6.11
CA PRO A 106 -2.22 16.68 6.13
C PRO A 106 -0.90 16.20 5.54
N GLU A 107 -0.55 14.92 5.64
CA GLU A 107 0.68 14.39 5.03
C GLU A 107 0.59 14.43 3.49
N ALA A 108 -0.55 14.04 2.92
CA ALA A 108 -0.80 14.18 1.49
C ALA A 108 -0.75 15.66 1.04
N ARG A 109 -1.30 16.58 1.85
CA ARG A 109 -1.19 18.04 1.57
C ARG A 109 0.25 18.53 1.62
N LYS A 110 1.04 18.07 2.60
CA LYS A 110 2.48 18.41 2.71
C LYS A 110 3.26 17.89 1.53
N LEU A 111 3.01 16.65 1.09
CA LEU A 111 3.64 16.03 -0.08
C LEU A 111 3.27 16.78 -1.37
N ILE A 112 2.00 17.09 -1.58
CA ILE A 112 1.58 17.90 -2.74
C ILE A 112 2.25 19.29 -2.69
N GLY A 113 2.35 19.88 -1.50
CA GLY A 113 3.07 21.15 -1.30
C GLY A 113 4.55 21.05 -1.64
N SER A 114 5.24 19.98 -1.21
CA SER A 114 6.66 19.76 -1.50
C SER A 114 6.89 19.48 -2.98
N GLN A 115 6.05 18.64 -3.61
CA GLN A 115 6.08 18.38 -5.05
C GLN A 115 5.86 19.66 -5.86
N ARG A 116 4.88 20.51 -5.49
CA ARG A 116 4.68 21.80 -6.15
C ARG A 116 5.90 22.72 -6.04
N LYS A 117 6.55 22.77 -4.87
CA LYS A 117 7.78 23.55 -4.68
C LYS A 117 8.91 23.01 -5.55
N ALA A 118 9.11 21.70 -5.56
CA ALA A 118 10.13 21.04 -6.38
C ALA A 118 9.90 21.28 -7.87
N LEU A 119 8.66 21.13 -8.36
CA LEU A 119 8.30 21.42 -9.75
C LEU A 119 8.52 22.89 -10.12
N LYS A 120 8.25 23.83 -9.21
CA LYS A 120 8.53 25.26 -9.44
C LYS A 120 10.03 25.53 -9.59
N VAL A 121 10.85 24.91 -8.74
CA VAL A 121 12.32 25.01 -8.84
C VAL A 121 12.81 24.38 -10.13
N GLN A 122 12.33 23.17 -10.46
CA GLN A 122 12.67 22.45 -11.69
C GLN A 122 12.30 23.25 -12.94
N LYS A 123 11.12 23.87 -12.97
CA LYS A 123 10.71 24.75 -14.06
C LYS A 123 11.70 25.90 -14.23
N LYS A 124 12.08 26.57 -13.14
CA LYS A 124 13.04 27.68 -13.17
C LYS A 124 14.42 27.24 -13.68
N SER A 125 14.95 26.13 -13.18
CA SER A 125 16.24 25.60 -13.66
C SER A 125 16.19 25.20 -15.15
N MET A 126 15.03 24.73 -15.63
CA MET A 126 14.85 24.38 -17.03
C MET A 126 14.78 25.62 -17.94
N GLU A 127 14.18 26.70 -17.47
CA GLU A 127 14.21 28.00 -18.16
C GLU A 127 15.66 28.53 -18.27
N GLU A 128 16.44 28.43 -17.19
CA GLU A 128 17.86 28.82 -17.19
C GLU A 128 18.69 27.92 -18.14
N ALA A 129 18.47 26.61 -18.12
CA ALA A 129 19.11 25.67 -19.05
C ALA A 129 18.73 25.97 -20.51
N GLN A 130 17.47 26.32 -20.79
CA GLN A 130 17.03 26.71 -22.13
C GLN A 130 17.72 27.98 -22.62
N GLN A 131 17.93 28.97 -21.74
CA GLN A 131 18.69 30.17 -22.08
C GLN A 131 20.16 29.84 -22.39
N LEU A 132 20.77 28.96 -21.59
CA LEU A 132 22.13 28.50 -21.81
C LEU A 132 22.29 27.76 -23.15
N ILE A 133 21.35 26.86 -23.49
CA ILE A 133 21.33 26.18 -24.79
C ILE A 133 21.23 27.18 -25.95
N ARG A 134 20.36 28.21 -25.83
CA ARG A 134 20.27 29.26 -26.85
C ARG A 134 21.56 30.06 -26.99
N ALA A 135 22.23 30.34 -25.88
CA ALA A 135 23.53 31.01 -25.90
C ALA A 135 24.60 30.13 -26.57
N GLN A 136 24.64 28.84 -26.25
CA GLN A 136 25.52 27.86 -26.89
C GLN A 136 25.24 27.75 -28.39
N GLN A 137 23.98 27.71 -28.82
CA GLN A 137 23.63 27.69 -30.24
C GLN A 137 24.12 28.93 -30.98
N LYS A 138 23.97 30.12 -30.38
CA LYS A 138 24.49 31.36 -30.97
C LYS A 138 26.02 31.36 -31.08
N MET A 139 26.70 30.83 -30.07
CA MET A 139 28.15 30.68 -30.10
C MET A 139 28.58 29.70 -31.21
N LEU A 140 27.91 28.55 -31.33
CA LEU A 140 28.17 27.57 -32.40
C LEU A 140 28.00 28.20 -33.79
N ASN A 141 26.91 28.94 -34.03
CA ASN A 141 26.71 29.64 -35.30
C ASN A 141 27.81 30.70 -35.56
N LYS A 142 28.35 31.33 -34.50
CA LYS A 142 29.46 32.28 -34.63
C LYS A 142 30.77 31.56 -34.96
N LEU A 143 31.06 30.43 -34.32
CA LEU A 143 32.23 29.60 -34.61
C LEU A 143 32.17 29.03 -36.03
N GLU A 144 30.99 28.60 -36.48
CA GLU A 144 30.75 28.13 -37.85
C GLU A 144 31.03 29.23 -38.86
N SER A 145 30.49 30.44 -38.66
CA SER A 145 30.75 31.57 -39.57
C SER A 145 32.22 32.03 -39.55
N GLN A 146 32.89 32.01 -38.39
CA GLN A 146 34.33 32.28 -38.32
C GLN A 146 35.17 31.19 -38.98
N THR A 147 34.75 29.92 -38.89
CA THR A 147 35.44 28.80 -39.55
C THR A 147 35.30 28.90 -41.06
N ASN A 148 34.10 29.18 -41.57
CA ASN A 148 33.87 29.39 -43.01
C ASN A 148 34.68 30.59 -43.54
N ALA A 149 34.65 31.73 -42.84
CA ALA A 149 35.47 32.88 -43.21
C ALA A 149 36.98 32.62 -43.13
N GLY A 150 37.41 31.81 -42.17
CA GLY A 150 38.79 31.32 -42.08
C GLY A 150 39.16 30.45 -43.26
N HIS A 151 38.28 29.52 -43.65
CA HIS A 151 38.48 28.64 -44.81
C HIS A 151 38.61 29.44 -46.11
N ASP A 152 37.72 30.41 -46.36
CA ASP A 152 37.81 31.28 -47.54
C ASP A 152 39.14 32.05 -47.59
N ARG A 153 39.61 32.53 -46.43
CA ARG A 153 40.92 33.18 -46.31
C ARG A 153 42.08 32.20 -46.55
N TRP A 154 42.00 30.98 -46.03
CA TRP A 154 43.01 29.96 -46.28
C TRP A 154 43.11 29.62 -47.77
N GLU A 155 41.99 29.48 -48.46
CA GLU A 155 41.95 29.28 -49.91
C GLU A 155 42.56 30.46 -50.67
N GLU A 156 42.26 31.71 -50.28
CA GLU A 156 42.91 32.89 -50.86
C GLU A 156 44.42 32.86 -50.65
N THR A 157 44.90 32.55 -49.43
CA THR A 157 46.34 32.44 -49.16
C THR A 157 46.99 31.31 -49.96
N LEU A 158 46.34 30.17 -50.12
CA LEU A 158 46.83 29.05 -50.92
C LEU A 158 46.94 29.47 -52.39
N ALA A 159 45.92 30.13 -52.94
CA ALA A 159 45.97 30.68 -54.29
C ALA A 159 47.09 31.73 -54.46
N THR A 160 47.36 32.55 -53.44
CA THR A 160 48.52 33.48 -53.48
C THR A 160 49.86 32.75 -53.41
N LEU A 161 49.98 31.71 -52.60
CA LEU A 161 51.18 30.87 -52.52
C LEU A 161 51.40 30.12 -53.82
N GLU A 162 50.36 29.57 -54.43
CA GLU A 162 50.43 28.93 -55.74
C GLU A 162 50.87 29.92 -56.82
N ARG A 163 50.34 31.16 -56.81
CA ARG A 163 50.81 32.25 -57.69
C ARG A 163 52.27 32.64 -57.42
N MET A 164 52.69 32.68 -56.16
CA MET A 164 54.07 33.01 -55.80
C MET A 164 55.02 31.88 -56.20
N LEU A 165 54.67 30.62 -55.94
CA LEU A 165 55.43 29.44 -56.33
C LEU A 165 55.52 29.29 -57.85
N SER A 166 54.44 29.55 -58.59
CA SER A 166 54.48 29.57 -60.07
C SER A 166 55.30 30.72 -60.63
N ASN A 167 55.22 31.91 -60.02
CA ASN A 167 56.10 33.03 -60.37
C ASN A 167 57.58 32.75 -60.03
N GLN A 168 57.83 32.09 -58.89
CA GLN A 168 59.17 31.70 -58.41
C GLN A 168 59.76 30.57 -59.27
N ALA A 169 58.95 29.62 -59.72
CA ALA A 169 59.34 28.59 -60.68
C ALA A 169 59.72 29.20 -62.05
N ASN A 170 59.07 30.30 -62.45
CA ASN A 170 59.41 31.05 -63.67
C ASN A 170 60.61 32.01 -63.50
N HIS A 171 61.00 32.39 -62.28
CA HIS A 171 62.12 33.31 -61.97
C HIS A 171 63.31 32.60 -61.28
N ASN A 172 63.57 31.36 -61.65
CA ASN A 172 64.54 30.51 -60.97
C ASN A 172 65.97 30.73 -61.50
N ASN A 173 66.59 31.88 -61.17
CA ASN A 173 68.04 32.05 -61.39
C ASN A 173 68.81 33.03 -60.47
N SER A 174 68.26 33.68 -59.42
CA SER A 174 69.11 34.61 -58.63
C SER A 174 68.79 34.91 -57.16
N THR A 175 68.17 34.04 -56.35
CA THR A 175 67.75 34.47 -54.98
C THR A 175 67.77 33.38 -53.89
N GLU A 176 68.93 32.77 -53.60
CA GLU A 176 69.09 32.02 -52.34
C GLU A 176 69.11 32.96 -51.11
N GLN A 177 69.68 34.17 -51.24
CA GLN A 177 69.83 35.09 -50.10
C GLN A 177 68.53 35.81 -49.72
N GLN A 178 67.62 36.01 -50.69
CA GLN A 178 66.35 36.69 -50.45
C GLN A 178 65.31 35.77 -49.79
N LEU A 179 65.47 34.44 -49.94
CA LEU A 179 64.61 33.44 -49.29
C LEU A 179 64.84 33.37 -47.79
N LEU A 180 66.09 33.51 -47.32
CA LEU A 180 66.39 33.46 -45.89
C LEU A 180 65.79 34.66 -45.13
N ASP A 181 65.78 35.83 -45.75
CA ASP A 181 65.24 37.05 -45.13
C ASP A 181 63.70 37.02 -45.11
N GLN A 182 63.06 36.62 -46.21
CA GLN A 182 61.60 36.54 -46.29
C GLN A 182 61.03 35.44 -45.37
N VAL A 183 61.70 34.29 -45.26
CA VAL A 183 61.31 33.20 -44.34
C VAL A 183 61.52 33.61 -42.88
N ALA A 184 62.59 34.35 -42.57
CA ALA A 184 62.82 34.86 -41.22
C ALA A 184 61.76 35.91 -40.80
N ILE A 185 61.33 36.75 -41.73
CA ILE A 185 60.26 37.74 -41.50
C ILE A 185 58.90 37.04 -41.32
N GLY A 186 58.55 36.10 -42.20
CA GLY A 186 57.30 35.34 -42.11
C GLY A 186 57.22 34.49 -40.83
N ASN A 187 58.32 33.91 -40.38
CA ASN A 187 58.36 33.13 -39.14
C ASN A 187 58.21 34.04 -37.89
N ARG A 188 58.78 35.25 -37.90
CA ARG A 188 58.55 36.24 -36.83
C ARG A 188 57.09 36.71 -36.75
N GLU A 189 56.43 36.82 -37.88
CA GLU A 189 55.03 37.25 -37.95
C GLU A 189 54.07 36.12 -37.51
N LEU A 190 54.36 34.88 -37.92
CA LEU A 190 53.66 33.69 -37.42
C LEU A 190 53.88 33.50 -35.91
N GLN A 191 55.10 33.69 -35.41
CA GLN A 191 55.37 33.62 -33.96
C GLN A 191 54.65 34.73 -33.19
N ARG A 192 54.50 35.94 -33.76
CA ARG A 192 53.69 37.01 -33.14
C ARG A 192 52.21 36.66 -33.06
N THR A 193 51.63 36.17 -34.16
CA THR A 193 50.20 35.80 -34.18
C THR A 193 49.89 34.62 -33.26
N LEU A 194 50.79 33.64 -33.17
CA LEU A 194 50.67 32.51 -32.23
C LEU A 194 50.81 32.99 -30.76
N THR A 195 51.67 33.97 -30.50
CA THR A 195 51.82 34.58 -29.18
C THR A 195 50.56 35.37 -28.79
N ASP A 196 49.97 36.13 -29.71
CA ASP A 196 48.71 36.85 -29.46
C ASP A 196 47.53 35.89 -29.22
N LEU A 197 47.46 34.78 -29.96
CA LEU A 197 46.43 33.75 -29.72
C LEU A 197 46.60 33.07 -28.35
N LEU A 198 47.84 32.76 -27.94
CA LEU A 198 48.13 32.23 -26.60
C LEU A 198 47.81 33.24 -25.50
N GLN A 199 48.14 34.51 -25.70
CA GLN A 199 47.82 35.60 -24.78
C GLN A 199 46.29 35.76 -24.62
N GLN A 200 45.54 35.60 -25.71
CA GLN A 200 44.08 35.68 -25.71
C GLN A 200 43.41 34.46 -25.05
N LEU A 201 43.97 33.26 -25.22
CA LEU A 201 43.57 32.04 -24.49
C LEU A 201 43.93 32.10 -22.99
N ALA A 202 44.97 32.84 -22.62
CA ALA A 202 45.39 33.03 -21.23
C ALA A 202 44.59 34.14 -20.51
N MET A 203 44.01 35.10 -21.25
CA MET A 203 43.15 36.16 -20.71
C MET A 203 41.67 35.76 -20.60
N GLU A 204 41.27 34.59 -21.12
CA GLU A 204 39.93 34.06 -20.88
C GLU A 204 39.80 33.60 -19.41
N PRO A 205 38.87 34.17 -18.62
CA PRO A 205 38.77 33.86 -17.21
C PRO A 205 38.32 32.40 -17.04
N ARG A 206 39.25 31.53 -16.59
CA ARG A 206 38.92 30.22 -16.01
C ARG A 206 38.19 30.41 -14.67
N THR A 207 36.96 30.92 -14.69
CA THR A 207 36.08 30.86 -13.53
C THR A 207 35.18 29.65 -13.64
N SER A 208 35.68 28.50 -13.20
CA SER A 208 34.85 27.52 -12.49
C SER A 208 35.75 26.65 -11.64
N ASN A 209 35.97 27.10 -10.40
CA ASN A 209 36.40 26.23 -9.32
C ASN A 209 35.23 25.28 -9.03
N ILE A 210 35.09 24.20 -9.81
CA ILE A 210 34.19 23.11 -9.44
C ILE A 210 34.93 22.30 -8.38
N ASN A 211 34.71 22.69 -7.12
CA ASN A 211 35.11 21.91 -5.96
C ASN A 211 34.19 20.68 -5.88
N VAL A 212 34.54 19.61 -6.62
CA VAL A 212 33.95 18.29 -6.39
C VAL A 212 34.68 17.69 -5.19
N GLN A 213 34.14 17.94 -3.99
CA GLN A 213 34.47 17.16 -2.81
C GLN A 213 33.85 15.78 -2.98
N ASP A 214 34.56 14.88 -3.65
CA ASP A 214 34.28 13.45 -3.63
C ASP A 214 34.88 12.88 -2.33
N SER A 215 34.04 12.71 -1.31
CA SER A 215 34.43 12.09 -0.05
C SER A 215 33.55 10.87 0.21
N VAL A 216 33.86 9.77 -0.47
CA VAL A 216 33.48 8.43 0.01
C VAL A 216 34.73 7.80 0.63
N VAL A 217 34.82 7.90 1.96
CA VAL A 217 35.81 7.19 2.76
C VAL A 217 35.49 5.70 2.69
N VAL A 218 36.33 4.97 1.96
CA VAL A 218 36.40 3.51 1.99
C VAL A 218 37.13 3.12 3.29
N LYS A 219 36.39 2.75 4.33
CA LYS A 219 36.98 2.15 5.53
C LYS A 219 37.20 0.66 5.25
N SER A 220 38.45 0.30 4.99
CA SER A 220 38.96 -1.07 4.97
C SER A 220 38.67 -1.76 6.32
N GLY A 221 38.06 -2.94 6.31
CA GLY A 221 37.90 -3.77 7.51
C GLY A 221 39.20 -4.47 7.93
N PRO A 222 39.14 -5.54 8.74
CA PRO A 222 38.19 -5.85 9.81
C PRO A 222 38.90 -5.80 11.19
N GLU A 223 38.18 -5.49 12.28
CA GLU A 223 38.29 -6.22 13.56
C GLU A 223 37.26 -5.72 14.61
N ILE A 224 36.26 -6.57 14.83
CA ILE A 224 35.73 -7.06 16.11
C ILE A 224 35.76 -6.09 17.33
N ASN A 225 34.64 -5.45 17.71
CA ASN A 225 33.68 -5.93 18.73
C ASN A 225 32.77 -4.82 19.34
N HIS A 226 31.54 -5.24 19.63
CA HIS A 226 30.57 -4.73 20.61
C HIS A 226 29.63 -3.52 20.34
N GLN A 227 28.36 -3.92 20.17
CA GLN A 227 27.10 -3.36 20.71
C GLN A 227 26.53 -2.07 20.08
N GLN A 228 25.50 -2.20 19.22
CA GLN A 228 24.10 -1.88 19.57
C GLN A 228 23.13 -1.90 18.36
N SER A 229 22.02 -2.62 18.57
CA SER A 229 20.64 -2.26 18.23
C SER A 229 20.03 -2.44 16.82
N ALA A 230 18.83 -3.03 16.88
CA ALA A 230 17.61 -2.78 16.10
C ALA A 230 17.42 -3.45 14.71
N ASN A 231 16.68 -4.57 14.76
CA ASN A 231 15.62 -5.01 13.85
C ASN A 231 15.54 -4.34 12.46
N GLN A 232 16.00 -5.06 11.44
CA GLN A 232 15.49 -4.95 10.07
C GLN A 232 15.29 -6.36 9.49
N THR A 233 14.06 -6.66 9.07
CA THR A 233 13.67 -7.88 8.36
C THR A 233 14.23 -7.90 6.93
N PRO A 234 14.76 -9.04 6.44
CA PRO A 234 15.47 -9.10 5.17
C PRO A 234 14.54 -9.17 3.96
N ILE A 235 14.81 -8.30 2.98
CA ILE A 235 14.25 -8.30 1.61
C ILE A 235 14.99 -9.40 0.82
N PRO A 236 14.30 -10.25 0.03
CA PRO A 236 14.97 -11.28 -0.75
C PRO A 236 15.80 -10.65 -1.88
N THR A 237 17.11 -10.88 -1.83
CA THR A 237 18.07 -10.49 -2.87
C THR A 237 17.82 -11.30 -4.14
N ILE A 238 17.35 -10.64 -5.19
CA ILE A 238 17.42 -11.17 -6.56
C ILE A 238 18.89 -11.10 -6.98
N GLN A 239 19.51 -12.26 -7.18
CA GLN A 239 20.89 -12.33 -7.68
C GLN A 239 20.91 -11.89 -9.15
N ALA A 240 21.68 -10.83 -9.43
CA ALA A 240 21.92 -10.39 -10.80
C ALA A 240 22.82 -11.40 -11.53
N ILE A 241 22.36 -11.87 -12.68
CA ILE A 241 23.15 -12.67 -13.62
C ILE A 241 24.29 -11.79 -14.14
N PRO A 242 25.56 -12.24 -14.12
CA PRO A 242 26.68 -11.44 -14.58
C PRO A 242 26.59 -11.24 -16.10
N ILE A 243 26.34 -10.00 -16.53
CA ILE A 243 26.51 -9.58 -17.92
C ILE A 243 28.01 -9.29 -18.11
N GLY A 244 28.62 -10.00 -19.06
CA GLY A 244 30.04 -9.85 -19.40
C GLY A 244 30.40 -8.46 -19.93
N GLN A 245 31.71 -8.24 -20.08
CA GLN A 245 32.35 -6.98 -20.47
C GLN A 245 31.70 -6.29 -21.70
N PRO A 246 31.73 -4.94 -21.74
CA PRO A 246 31.05 -4.16 -22.78
C PRO A 246 31.64 -4.45 -24.16
N GLN A 247 30.85 -5.08 -25.03
CA GLN A 247 31.17 -5.15 -26.46
C GLN A 247 30.78 -3.84 -27.15
N ARG A 248 31.73 -3.26 -27.89
CA ARG A 248 31.55 -2.07 -28.72
C ARG A 248 30.77 -2.47 -29.97
N THR A 249 29.45 -2.41 -29.93
CA THR A 249 28.61 -2.77 -31.09
C THR A 249 28.73 -1.67 -32.15
N THR A 250 29.14 -2.01 -33.36
CA THR A 250 29.10 -1.10 -34.51
C THR A 250 27.64 -0.82 -34.91
N GLU A 251 27.44 0.31 -35.59
CA GLU A 251 26.17 0.99 -35.87
C GLU A 251 25.15 0.20 -36.73
N VAL A 252 25.28 -1.12 -36.88
CA VAL A 252 24.37 -1.93 -37.72
C VAL A 252 23.46 -2.83 -36.88
N GLU A 253 23.77 -3.07 -35.61
CA GLU A 253 23.04 -4.02 -34.77
C GLU A 253 21.88 -3.41 -33.97
N TRP A 254 21.97 -2.11 -33.62
CA TRP A 254 20.91 -1.39 -32.92
C TRP A 254 19.63 -1.25 -33.77
N MET A 255 19.76 -1.11 -35.09
CA MET A 255 18.65 -1.06 -36.04
C MET A 255 17.82 -2.36 -36.10
N LYS A 256 18.37 -3.51 -35.68
CA LYS A 256 17.62 -4.79 -35.59
C LYS A 256 16.87 -4.97 -34.26
N SER A 257 17.19 -4.17 -33.25
CA SER A 257 16.60 -4.26 -31.91
C SER A 257 15.33 -3.40 -31.73
N LEU A 258 14.96 -2.60 -32.74
CA LEU A 258 13.71 -1.86 -32.73
C LEU A 258 12.51 -2.81 -32.94
N PRO A 259 11.48 -2.77 -32.07
CA PRO A 259 10.26 -3.55 -32.27
C PRO A 259 9.55 -3.10 -33.56
N LYS A 260 9.08 -4.07 -34.35
CA LYS A 260 8.47 -3.88 -35.68
C LYS A 260 7.11 -3.18 -35.70
N ASP A 261 6.66 -2.63 -34.57
CA ASP A 261 5.34 -1.98 -34.46
C ASP A 261 5.39 -0.46 -34.71
N LEU A 262 6.49 0.05 -35.29
CA LEU A 262 6.65 1.46 -35.67
C LEU A 262 7.07 1.65 -37.15
N THR A 263 6.74 0.69 -38.01
CA THR A 263 6.70 0.85 -39.47
C THR A 263 5.29 0.67 -40.00
#